data_AF-A0A942IX77-F1
#
_entry.id   AF-A0A942IX77-F1
#
_cell.length_a   1.000
_cell.length_b   1.000
_cell.length_c   1.000
_cell.angle_alpha   90.00
_cell.angle_beta   90.00
_cell.angle_gamma   90.00
#
_symmetry.space_group_name_H-M   'P 1'
#
loop_
_entity.id
_entity.type
_entity.pdbx_description
1 polymer ?
#
loop_
_entity_poly.entity_id
_entity_poly.type
_entity_poly.pdbx_seq_one_letter_code
_entity_poly.pdbx_strand_id
1 'polypeptide(L)'
;MLAEIRHACAEVARRARFVRLNQERLADYARALPLERLQPSYDTRHHYLGPPEATAAYILTLDAINFGSGYFPQLNKRPGLSGYFTVALSLKEVFEGHGPLSAEALRDLSVERCAAMFGQTHTAGLPLMRLFTQALNDLGSYLLERFGGSFTALVAAAEHSAERLVKLLLPMPYFQDVSDYQGLRVPFYKRAQIAASDLALAFGGQGYGCFDDLAALTIFADNLVPHVLRVDGLLDYDEELAARIARGELLEAGSLPEIEIRAVAVHAVEMLVAVLRQGGSAVTAQQLDILLWNRGQEARYKVLPRHRTRTVFY
;
A
#
# COMPACT_ATOMS: atom_id res chain seq x y z
N MET A 1 7.48 11.25 12.73
CA MET A 1 8.01 10.41 11.64
C MET A 1 7.23 10.64 10.33
N LEU A 2 5.90 10.71 10.38
CA LEU A 2 5.09 10.94 9.17
C LEU A 2 5.32 12.34 8.54
N ALA A 3 5.76 13.33 9.32
CA ALA A 3 6.19 14.63 8.80
C ALA A 3 7.50 14.54 7.98
N GLU A 4 8.40 13.60 8.30
CA GLU A 4 9.65 13.39 7.56
C GLU A 4 9.36 12.92 6.13
N ILE A 5 8.38 12.01 5.97
CA ILE A 5 7.90 11.53 4.66
C ILE A 5 7.50 12.72 3.77
N ARG A 6 6.65 13.62 4.30
CA ARG A 6 6.19 14.81 3.58
C ARG A 6 7.33 15.73 3.17
N HIS A 7 8.24 16.01 4.11
CA HIS A 7 9.38 16.88 3.86
C HIS A 7 10.31 16.30 2.79
N ALA A 8 10.68 15.03 2.91
CA ALA A 8 11.55 14.35 1.94
C ALA A 8 10.87 14.29 0.55
N CYS A 9 9.58 13.95 0.48
CA CYS A 9 8.85 13.88 -0.78
C CYS A 9 8.71 15.26 -1.46
N ALA A 10 8.49 16.33 -0.69
CA ALA A 10 8.46 17.69 -1.21
C ALA A 10 9.84 18.10 -1.77
N GLU A 11 10.93 17.72 -1.09
CA GLU A 11 12.28 18.00 -1.57
C GLU A 11 12.65 17.19 -2.83
N VAL A 12 12.21 15.93 -2.93
CA VAL A 12 12.30 15.17 -4.19
C VAL A 12 11.51 15.88 -5.28
N ALA A 13 10.26 16.28 -5.02
CA ALA A 13 9.42 16.95 -6.02
C ALA A 13 10.02 18.26 -6.53
N ARG A 14 10.74 19.00 -5.68
CA ARG A 14 11.50 20.21 -6.07
C ARG A 14 12.69 19.90 -6.99
N ARG A 15 13.30 18.73 -6.82
CA ARG A 15 14.52 18.28 -7.54
C ARG A 15 14.23 17.34 -8.70
N ALA A 16 12.98 16.92 -8.87
CA ALA A 16 12.58 15.87 -9.79
C ALA A 16 12.87 16.26 -11.25
N ARG A 17 13.35 15.30 -12.03
CA ARG A 17 13.73 15.48 -13.44
C ARG A 17 12.76 14.78 -14.39
N PHE A 18 12.29 13.60 -14.01
CA PHE A 18 11.46 12.69 -14.79
C PHE A 18 9.96 12.85 -14.52
N VAL A 19 9.58 13.31 -13.32
CA VAL A 19 8.17 13.49 -12.92
C VAL A 19 7.94 14.90 -12.39
N ARG A 20 6.88 15.56 -12.84
CA ARG A 20 6.50 16.91 -12.40
C ARG A 20 5.05 16.96 -11.97
N LEU A 21 4.77 17.74 -10.94
CA LEU A 21 3.42 18.12 -10.57
C LEU A 21 2.94 19.26 -11.48
N ASN A 22 1.81 19.05 -12.16
CA ASN A 22 1.13 20.10 -12.89
C ASN A 22 0.38 21.03 -11.91
N GLN A 23 1.05 22.09 -11.46
CA GLN A 23 0.48 23.00 -10.46
C GLN A 23 -0.75 23.76 -10.97
N GLU A 24 -0.80 24.08 -12.27
CA GLU A 24 -1.91 24.83 -12.89
C GLU A 24 -3.22 24.05 -12.82
N ARG A 25 -3.15 22.71 -12.86
CA ARG A 25 -4.32 21.83 -12.80
C ARG A 25 -4.77 21.47 -11.39
N LEU A 26 -4.01 21.83 -10.36
CA LEU A 26 -4.26 21.39 -8.98
C LEU A 26 -5.64 21.82 -8.46
N ALA A 27 -6.00 23.09 -8.63
CA ALA A 27 -7.28 23.63 -8.16
C ALA A 27 -8.47 23.03 -8.92
N ASP A 28 -8.34 22.85 -10.23
CA ASP A 28 -9.39 22.26 -11.07
C ASP A 28 -9.58 20.78 -10.75
N TYR A 29 -8.47 20.06 -10.57
CA TYR A 29 -8.50 18.66 -10.17
C TYR A 29 -9.16 18.48 -8.81
N ALA A 30 -8.78 19.30 -7.82
CA ALA A 30 -9.38 19.26 -6.48
C ALA A 30 -10.90 19.47 -6.52
N ARG A 31 -11.39 20.42 -7.33
CA ARG A 31 -12.84 20.65 -7.51
C ARG A 31 -13.57 19.51 -8.23
N ALA A 32 -12.87 18.80 -9.12
CA ALA A 32 -13.44 17.69 -9.89
C ALA A 32 -13.37 16.34 -9.17
N LEU A 33 -12.71 16.25 -8.00
CA LEU A 33 -12.69 15.02 -7.22
C LEU A 33 -14.09 14.69 -6.70
N PRO A 34 -14.58 13.47 -6.91
CA PRO A 34 -15.91 13.07 -6.46
C PRO A 34 -15.88 12.72 -4.96
N LEU A 35 -15.70 13.74 -4.11
CA LEU A 35 -15.56 13.57 -2.66
C LEU A 35 -16.81 12.97 -2.02
N GLU A 36 -17.98 13.09 -2.65
CA GLU A 36 -19.21 12.43 -2.23
C GLU A 36 -19.12 10.89 -2.24
N ARG A 37 -18.15 10.33 -2.98
CA ARG A 37 -17.86 8.88 -2.98
C ARG A 37 -16.96 8.43 -1.82
N LEU A 38 -16.49 9.36 -0.98
CA LEU A 38 -15.76 9.02 0.26
C LEU A 38 -16.73 8.45 1.29
N GLN A 39 -17.24 7.25 1.03
CA GLN A 39 -17.90 6.42 2.03
C GLN A 39 -16.97 5.24 2.32
N PRO A 40 -16.07 5.37 3.33
CA PRO A 40 -15.16 4.29 3.67
C PRO A 40 -15.99 3.08 4.08
N SER A 41 -15.95 2.04 3.24
CA SER A 41 -16.56 0.75 3.51
C SER A 41 -15.52 -0.33 3.34
N TYR A 42 -15.46 -1.24 4.31
CA TYR A 42 -14.58 -2.38 4.24
C TYR A 42 -15.11 -3.39 3.22
N ASP A 43 -14.29 -3.77 2.25
CA ASP A 43 -14.69 -4.69 1.17
C ASP A 43 -14.68 -6.15 1.66
N THR A 44 -15.79 -6.58 2.23
CA THR A 44 -15.99 -7.96 2.71
C THR A 44 -16.10 -9.00 1.60
N ARG A 45 -16.18 -8.60 0.32
CA ARG A 45 -16.22 -9.55 -0.80
C ARG A 45 -14.85 -10.17 -1.02
N HIS A 46 -13.79 -9.36 -0.94
CA HIS A 46 -12.42 -9.82 -1.17
C HIS A 46 -11.60 -9.93 0.11
N HIS A 47 -12.07 -9.35 1.23
CA HIS A 47 -11.36 -9.38 2.50
C HIS A 47 -12.15 -10.13 3.57
N TYR A 48 -11.43 -10.76 4.49
CA TYR A 48 -12.03 -11.46 5.62
C TYR A 48 -12.55 -10.45 6.64
N LEU A 49 -13.75 -10.71 7.16
CA LEU A 49 -14.33 -10.01 8.32
C LEU A 49 -14.98 -11.06 9.20
N GLY A 50 -14.46 -11.26 10.40
CA GLY A 50 -14.94 -12.21 11.39
C GLY A 50 -14.78 -11.67 12.81
N PRO A 51 -14.59 -12.55 13.82
CA PRO A 51 -14.30 -12.12 15.18
C PRO A 51 -13.13 -11.12 15.25
N PRO A 52 -13.13 -10.16 16.20
CA PRO A 52 -12.15 -9.06 16.21
C PRO A 52 -10.69 -9.50 16.12
N GLU A 53 -10.29 -10.52 16.88
CA GLU A 53 -8.93 -11.05 16.90
C GLU A 53 -8.53 -11.64 15.54
N ALA A 54 -9.45 -12.38 14.91
CA ALA A 54 -9.22 -12.99 13.60
C ALA A 54 -9.17 -11.93 12.48
N THR A 55 -9.99 -10.89 12.57
CA THR A 55 -9.97 -9.76 11.62
C THR A 55 -8.65 -8.98 11.73
N ALA A 56 -8.18 -8.68 12.95
CA ALA A 56 -6.88 -8.04 13.15
C ALA A 56 -5.72 -8.91 12.64
N ALA A 57 -5.76 -10.22 12.89
CA ALA A 57 -4.78 -11.16 12.36
C ALA A 57 -4.79 -11.20 10.83
N TYR A 58 -5.96 -11.18 10.19
CA TYR A 58 -6.09 -11.16 8.74
C TYR A 58 -5.44 -9.91 8.14
N ILE A 59 -5.75 -8.73 8.67
CA ILE A 59 -5.23 -7.45 8.15
C ILE A 59 -3.72 -7.41 8.27
N LEU A 60 -3.16 -7.71 9.45
CA LEU A 60 -1.71 -7.72 9.65
C LEU A 60 -1.01 -8.78 8.78
N THR A 61 -1.64 -9.94 8.57
CA THR A 61 -1.11 -10.99 7.67
C THR A 61 -1.12 -10.52 6.21
N LEU A 62 -2.22 -9.92 5.76
CA LEU A 62 -2.35 -9.40 4.41
C LEU A 62 -1.35 -8.26 4.15
N ASP A 63 -1.23 -7.32 5.08
CA ASP A 63 -0.36 -6.15 4.91
C ASP A 63 1.13 -6.50 5.01
N ALA A 64 1.48 -7.57 5.71
CA ALA A 64 2.81 -8.16 5.65
C ALA A 64 3.17 -8.69 4.24
N ILE A 65 2.19 -8.93 3.36
CA ILE A 65 2.40 -9.37 1.97
C ILE A 65 1.74 -8.45 0.92
N ASN A 66 1.29 -7.25 1.30
CA ASN A 66 0.62 -6.29 0.41
C ASN A 66 1.62 -5.54 -0.49
N PHE A 67 2.36 -6.32 -1.30
CA PHE A 67 3.32 -5.90 -2.30
C PHE A 67 3.35 -6.89 -3.47
N GLY A 68 4.17 -6.58 -4.47
CA GLY A 68 4.47 -7.48 -5.57
C GLY A 68 3.79 -7.07 -6.87
N SER A 69 3.36 -5.82 -6.99
CA SER A 69 2.64 -5.35 -8.17
C SER A 69 3.41 -5.54 -9.49
N GLY A 70 4.75 -5.46 -9.46
CA GLY A 70 5.62 -5.81 -10.59
C GLY A 70 5.76 -7.30 -10.90
N TYR A 71 5.33 -8.18 -9.99
CA TYR A 71 5.28 -9.64 -10.17
C TYR A 71 3.91 -10.13 -10.60
N PHE A 72 2.84 -9.33 -10.40
CA PHE A 72 1.47 -9.73 -10.72
C PHE A 72 1.24 -10.19 -12.17
N PRO A 73 1.96 -9.74 -13.22
CA PRO A 73 1.83 -10.33 -14.55
C PRO A 73 2.18 -11.82 -14.62
N GLN A 74 2.93 -12.36 -13.65
CA GLN A 74 3.37 -13.75 -13.59
C GLN A 74 2.47 -14.63 -12.70
N LEU A 75 1.54 -14.02 -11.96
CA LEU A 75 0.61 -14.76 -11.12
C LEU A 75 -0.47 -15.44 -11.97
N ASN A 76 -0.84 -16.65 -11.56
CA ASN A 76 -2.10 -17.25 -11.96
C ASN A 76 -3.25 -16.50 -11.27
N LYS A 77 -3.84 -15.52 -11.97
CA LYS A 77 -4.90 -14.66 -11.42
C LYS A 77 -6.25 -15.36 -11.46
N ARG A 78 -7.09 -15.09 -10.46
CA ARG A 78 -8.50 -15.48 -10.51
C ARG A 78 -9.19 -14.73 -11.66
N PRO A 79 -10.08 -15.39 -12.42
CA PRO A 79 -10.80 -14.74 -13.51
C PRO A 79 -11.49 -13.44 -13.08
N GLY A 80 -11.27 -12.37 -13.83
CA GLY A 80 -11.86 -11.05 -13.55
C GLY A 80 -11.20 -10.25 -12.43
N LEU A 81 -10.24 -10.81 -11.68
CA LEU A 81 -9.59 -10.14 -10.56
C LEU A 81 -8.22 -9.57 -10.91
N SER A 82 -7.85 -8.49 -10.22
CA SER A 82 -6.49 -7.97 -10.22
C SER A 82 -5.55 -8.94 -9.48
N GLY A 83 -4.23 -8.72 -9.58
CA GLY A 83 -3.26 -9.48 -8.78
C GLY A 83 -3.47 -9.28 -7.28
N TYR A 84 -3.75 -8.04 -6.85
CA TYR A 84 -4.07 -7.73 -5.45
C TYR A 84 -5.30 -8.50 -4.97
N PHE A 85 -6.43 -8.39 -5.68
CA PHE A 85 -7.67 -9.07 -5.27
C PHE A 85 -7.55 -10.60 -5.37
N THR A 86 -6.70 -11.13 -6.25
CA THR A 86 -6.36 -12.56 -6.27
C THR A 86 -5.69 -13.00 -4.95
N VAL A 87 -4.73 -12.22 -4.46
CA VAL A 87 -4.00 -12.50 -3.22
C VAL A 87 -4.91 -12.34 -2.00
N ALA A 88 -5.61 -11.20 -1.89
CA ALA A 88 -6.51 -10.91 -0.78
C ALA A 88 -7.63 -11.98 -0.66
N LEU A 89 -8.30 -12.30 -1.78
CA LEU A 89 -9.35 -13.31 -1.78
C LEU A 89 -8.82 -14.71 -1.41
N SER A 90 -7.64 -15.09 -1.89
CA SER A 90 -7.06 -16.40 -1.55
C SER A 90 -6.69 -16.48 -0.06
N LEU A 91 -6.18 -15.40 0.53
CA LEU A 91 -5.93 -15.35 1.98
C LEU A 91 -7.24 -15.39 2.78
N LYS A 92 -8.27 -14.68 2.32
CA LYS A 92 -9.61 -14.72 2.92
C LYS A 92 -10.15 -16.15 2.93
N GLU A 93 -10.07 -16.88 1.82
CA GLU A 93 -10.51 -18.28 1.73
C GLU A 93 -9.74 -19.19 2.72
N VAL A 94 -8.44 -18.94 2.94
CA VAL A 94 -7.67 -19.66 3.97
C VAL A 94 -8.24 -19.39 5.37
N PHE A 95 -8.52 -18.12 5.70
CA PHE A 95 -9.07 -17.74 7.00
C PHE A 95 -10.49 -18.26 7.22
N GLU A 96 -11.34 -18.24 6.20
CA GLU A 96 -12.71 -18.78 6.28
C GLU A 96 -12.71 -20.31 6.43
N GLY A 97 -11.77 -21.01 5.79
CA GLY A 97 -11.69 -22.47 5.85
C GLY A 97 -10.97 -23.04 7.07
N HIS A 98 -9.95 -22.35 7.59
CA HIS A 98 -9.04 -22.89 8.60
C HIS A 98 -8.83 -21.98 9.81
N GLY A 99 -9.39 -20.77 9.80
CA GLY A 99 -9.10 -19.73 10.79
C GLY A 99 -7.76 -19.03 10.57
N PRO A 100 -7.39 -18.10 11.47
CA PRO A 100 -6.13 -17.38 11.38
C PRO A 100 -4.94 -18.33 11.57
N LEU A 101 -3.86 -18.07 10.83
CA LEU A 101 -2.57 -18.73 11.07
C LEU A 101 -1.99 -18.22 12.39
N SER A 102 -1.57 -19.12 13.28
CA SER A 102 -0.85 -18.72 14.50
C SER A 102 0.52 -18.14 14.16
N ALA A 103 1.15 -17.43 15.11
CA ALA A 103 2.48 -16.89 14.91
C ALA A 103 3.54 -17.99 14.65
N GLU A 104 3.41 -19.16 15.28
CA GLU A 104 4.24 -20.34 15.00
C GLU A 104 4.01 -20.88 13.58
N ALA A 105 2.74 -20.98 13.17
CA ALA A 105 2.40 -21.45 11.82
C ALA A 105 2.91 -20.47 10.73
N LEU A 106 2.92 -19.17 11.02
CA LEU A 106 3.53 -18.16 10.16
C LEU A 106 5.06 -18.28 10.12
N ARG A 107 5.72 -18.40 11.28
CA ARG A 107 7.18 -18.57 11.39
C ARG A 107 7.67 -19.79 10.60
N ASP A 108 6.92 -20.89 10.67
CA ASP A 108 7.32 -22.18 10.08
C ASP A 108 6.68 -22.40 8.69
N LEU A 109 6.07 -21.37 8.08
CA LEU A 109 5.44 -21.47 6.77
C LEU A 109 6.49 -21.79 5.69
N SER A 110 6.28 -22.87 4.94
CA SER A 110 7.14 -23.21 3.79
C SER A 110 6.68 -22.53 2.50
N VAL A 111 7.58 -22.43 1.52
CA VAL A 111 7.29 -21.86 0.20
C VAL A 111 6.21 -22.67 -0.53
N GLU A 112 6.23 -23.98 -0.39
CA GLU A 112 5.25 -24.89 -0.99
C GLU A 112 3.86 -24.65 -0.41
N ARG A 113 3.75 -24.50 0.92
CA ARG A 113 2.49 -24.20 1.59
C ARG A 113 2.00 -22.80 1.23
N CYS A 114 2.89 -21.81 1.20
CA CYS A 114 2.56 -20.45 0.75
C CYS A 114 2.04 -20.46 -0.70
N ALA A 115 2.74 -21.11 -1.62
CA ALA A 115 2.31 -21.23 -3.01
C ALA A 115 0.95 -21.93 -3.13
N ALA A 116 0.69 -22.96 -2.34
CA ALA A 116 -0.61 -23.63 -2.31
C ALA A 116 -1.74 -22.71 -1.82
N MET A 117 -1.51 -21.93 -0.74
CA MET A 117 -2.49 -20.95 -0.22
C MET A 117 -2.93 -19.94 -1.28
N PHE A 118 -2.02 -19.53 -2.16
CA PHE A 118 -2.30 -18.53 -3.20
C PHE A 118 -2.55 -19.14 -4.59
N GLY A 119 -2.65 -20.46 -4.73
CA GLY A 119 -2.89 -21.13 -6.01
C GLY A 119 -1.76 -20.95 -7.04
N GLN A 120 -0.52 -20.81 -6.56
CA GLN A 120 0.68 -20.53 -7.37
C GLN A 120 1.65 -21.72 -7.47
N THR A 121 1.22 -22.93 -7.09
CA THR A 121 2.02 -24.17 -7.19
C THR A 121 2.47 -24.44 -8.63
N HIS A 122 3.78 -24.62 -8.85
CA HIS A 122 4.38 -24.85 -10.17
C HIS A 122 4.11 -23.74 -11.22
N THR A 123 3.95 -22.50 -10.77
CA THR A 123 3.69 -21.35 -11.66
C THR A 123 4.89 -20.40 -11.76
N ALA A 124 4.84 -19.48 -12.73
CA ALA A 124 5.78 -18.36 -12.84
C ALA A 124 5.70 -17.38 -11.64
N GLY A 125 4.69 -17.50 -10.78
CA GLY A 125 4.51 -16.69 -9.57
C GLY A 125 5.37 -17.11 -8.38
N LEU A 126 6.07 -18.25 -8.46
CA LEU A 126 6.88 -18.79 -7.36
C LEU A 126 7.93 -17.81 -6.77
N PRO A 127 8.59 -16.93 -7.55
CA PRO A 127 9.47 -15.91 -6.98
C PRO A 127 8.77 -14.98 -5.98
N LEU A 128 7.53 -14.56 -6.26
CA LEU A 128 6.75 -13.75 -5.31
C LEU A 128 6.36 -14.57 -4.08
N MET A 129 6.03 -15.84 -4.25
CA MET A 129 5.68 -16.73 -3.12
C MET A 129 6.85 -16.91 -2.16
N ARG A 130 8.09 -16.94 -2.63
CA ARG A 130 9.27 -16.94 -1.75
C ARG A 130 9.35 -15.66 -0.91
N LEU A 131 9.11 -14.50 -1.52
CA LEU A 131 9.10 -13.21 -0.82
C LEU A 131 7.94 -13.13 0.18
N PHE A 132 6.75 -13.62 -0.17
CA PHE A 132 5.62 -13.72 0.74
C PHE A 132 5.92 -14.64 1.91
N THR A 133 6.53 -15.80 1.66
CA THR A 133 6.94 -16.74 2.71
C THR A 133 7.88 -16.07 3.69
N GLN A 134 8.92 -15.38 3.20
CA GLN A 134 9.84 -14.63 4.06
C GLN A 134 9.11 -13.59 4.92
N ALA A 135 8.26 -12.76 4.31
CA ALA A 135 7.54 -11.71 5.03
C ALA A 135 6.59 -12.26 6.10
N LEU A 136 5.95 -13.41 5.83
CA LEU A 136 5.09 -14.10 6.78
C LEU A 136 5.89 -14.77 7.89
N ASN A 137 7.05 -15.37 7.58
CA ASN A 137 7.96 -15.92 8.59
C ASN A 137 8.49 -14.81 9.52
N ASP A 138 8.83 -13.64 8.97
CA ASP A 138 9.28 -12.47 9.72
C ASP A 138 8.17 -11.97 10.66
N LEU A 139 6.92 -11.88 10.17
CA LEU A 139 5.77 -11.51 11.02
C LEU A 139 5.56 -12.51 12.16
N GLY A 140 5.58 -13.81 11.87
CA GLY A 140 5.43 -14.86 12.89
C GLY A 140 6.52 -14.79 13.96
N SER A 141 7.78 -14.67 13.53
CA SER A 141 8.93 -14.54 14.44
C SER A 141 8.81 -13.28 15.31
N TYR A 142 8.48 -12.14 14.71
CA TYR A 142 8.35 -10.87 15.41
C TYR A 142 7.23 -10.90 16.46
N LEU A 143 6.07 -11.49 16.13
CA LEU A 143 4.96 -11.65 17.07
C LEU A 143 5.36 -12.54 18.26
N LEU A 144 6.06 -13.64 18.03
CA LEU A 144 6.53 -14.53 19.10
C LEU A 144 7.52 -13.83 20.03
N GLU A 145 8.51 -13.13 19.44
CA GLU A 145 9.58 -12.48 20.21
C GLU A 145 9.10 -11.28 21.02
N ARG A 146 8.14 -10.51 20.50
CA ARG A 146 7.80 -9.17 21.05
C ARG A 146 6.39 -9.07 21.61
N PHE A 147 5.49 -9.98 21.24
CA PHE A 147 4.07 -9.90 21.54
C PHE A 147 3.47 -11.23 22.02
N GLY A 148 4.31 -12.21 22.39
CA GLY A 148 3.86 -13.52 22.89
C GLY A 148 2.99 -14.29 21.88
N GLY A 149 3.21 -14.06 20.58
CA GLY A 149 2.43 -14.65 19.50
C GLY A 149 1.10 -13.95 19.18
N SER A 150 0.76 -12.86 19.87
CA SER A 150 -0.53 -12.17 19.71
C SER A 150 -0.48 -11.01 18.72
N PHE A 151 -1.29 -11.11 17.65
CA PHE A 151 -1.54 -10.02 16.70
C PHE A 151 -2.17 -8.79 17.36
N THR A 152 -3.13 -9.00 18.27
CA THR A 152 -3.83 -7.91 18.92
C THR A 152 -2.97 -7.22 19.98
N ALA A 153 -1.98 -7.92 20.55
CA ALA A 153 -0.99 -7.30 21.42
C ALA A 153 -0.05 -6.35 20.64
N LEU A 154 0.29 -6.65 19.39
CA LEU A 154 0.98 -5.71 18.49
C LEU A 154 0.15 -4.43 18.29
N VAL A 155 -1.14 -4.58 17.96
CA VAL A 155 -2.04 -3.43 17.75
C VAL A 155 -2.23 -2.63 19.04
N ALA A 156 -2.45 -3.30 20.17
CA ALA A 156 -2.61 -2.66 21.47
C ALA A 156 -1.36 -1.87 21.89
N ALA A 157 -0.17 -2.37 21.57
CA ALA A 157 1.10 -1.68 21.83
C ALA A 157 1.25 -0.35 21.06
N ALA A 158 0.43 -0.12 20.03
CA ALA A 158 0.37 1.15 19.32
C ALA A 158 -0.35 2.25 20.11
N GLU A 159 -1.07 1.91 21.19
CA GLU A 159 -1.72 2.89 22.09
C GLU A 159 -2.57 3.91 21.32
N HIS A 160 -3.36 3.43 20.36
CA HIS A 160 -4.20 4.23 19.46
C HIS A 160 -3.44 5.28 18.62
N SER A 161 -2.12 5.11 18.41
CA SER A 161 -1.34 5.93 17.47
C SER A 161 -0.95 5.12 16.23
N ALA A 162 -1.45 5.55 15.07
CA ALA A 162 -1.06 5.06 13.77
C ALA A 162 0.44 5.31 13.51
N GLU A 163 1.00 6.47 13.91
CA GLU A 163 2.44 6.69 13.81
C GLU A 163 3.23 5.66 14.65
N ARG A 164 2.73 5.31 15.84
CA ARG A 164 3.36 4.29 16.68
C ARG A 164 3.22 2.89 16.09
N LEU A 165 2.06 2.52 15.55
CA LEU A 165 1.91 1.25 14.84
C LEU A 165 2.90 1.14 13.68
N VAL A 166 3.03 2.20 12.87
CA VAL A 166 4.02 2.23 11.79
C VAL A 166 5.42 1.95 12.33
N LYS A 167 5.84 2.60 13.42
CA LYS A 167 7.16 2.36 14.06
C LYS A 167 7.32 0.94 14.57
N LEU A 168 6.27 0.33 15.12
CA LEU A 168 6.28 -1.06 15.60
C LEU A 168 6.45 -2.07 14.47
N LEU A 169 6.09 -1.72 13.23
CA LEU A 169 6.27 -2.60 12.07
C LEU A 169 7.68 -2.49 11.46
N LEU A 170 8.40 -1.38 11.65
CA LEU A 170 9.72 -1.15 11.04
C LEU A 170 10.84 -2.13 11.44
N PRO A 171 10.82 -2.84 12.58
CA PRO A 171 11.80 -3.89 12.84
C PRO A 171 11.77 -5.03 11.82
N MET A 172 10.66 -5.27 11.13
CA MET A 172 10.57 -6.25 10.04
C MET A 172 11.13 -5.65 8.74
N PRO A 173 12.16 -6.26 8.11
CA PRO A 173 12.89 -5.65 6.99
C PRO A 173 12.03 -5.19 5.82
N TYR A 174 11.00 -5.96 5.45
CA TYR A 174 10.19 -5.60 4.28
C TYR A 174 9.25 -4.40 4.55
N PHE A 175 9.07 -3.96 5.81
CA PHE A 175 8.38 -2.70 6.13
C PHE A 175 9.29 -1.46 6.07
N GLN A 176 10.61 -1.64 5.96
CA GLN A 176 11.61 -0.56 5.88
C GLN A 176 11.70 0.06 4.48
N ASP A 177 10.56 0.53 3.97
CA ASP A 177 10.43 1.19 2.67
C ASP A 177 11.05 2.60 2.70
N VAL A 178 12.35 2.65 2.45
CA VAL A 178 13.20 3.85 2.44
C VAL A 178 14.10 3.81 1.20
N SER A 179 14.18 4.92 0.47
CA SER A 179 15.06 5.07 -0.70
C SER A 179 16.12 6.14 -0.49
N ASP A 180 17.25 6.03 -1.19
CA ASP A 180 18.22 7.12 -1.32
C ASP A 180 17.98 7.87 -2.63
N TYR A 181 17.69 9.17 -2.54
CA TYR A 181 17.53 10.05 -3.66
C TYR A 181 18.70 11.05 -3.70
N GLN A 182 19.82 10.61 -4.27
CA GLN A 182 21.03 11.42 -4.41
C GLN A 182 21.50 11.97 -3.05
N GLY A 183 21.64 11.09 -2.06
CA GLY A 183 22.02 11.42 -0.68
C GLY A 183 20.89 11.93 0.21
N LEU A 184 19.68 12.13 -0.34
CA LEU A 184 18.49 12.41 0.47
C LEU A 184 17.81 11.10 0.85
N ARG A 185 17.69 10.84 2.14
CA ARG A 185 16.87 9.74 2.65
C ARG A 185 15.38 10.03 2.43
N VAL A 186 14.68 9.14 1.74
CA VAL A 186 13.24 9.27 1.43
C VAL A 186 12.47 8.09 2.04
N PRO A 187 11.90 8.24 3.24
CA PRO A 187 11.01 7.22 3.80
C PRO A 187 9.63 7.29 3.16
N PHE A 188 9.06 6.14 2.80
CA PHE A 188 7.67 6.00 2.35
C PHE A 188 6.83 5.19 3.33
N TYR A 189 7.41 4.10 3.88
CA TYR A 189 6.74 3.18 4.81
C TYR A 189 5.31 2.77 4.38
N LYS A 190 5.09 2.61 3.07
CA LYS A 190 3.76 2.48 2.46
C LYS A 190 2.90 1.43 3.15
N ARG A 191 3.42 0.22 3.31
CA ARG A 191 2.66 -0.92 3.89
C ARG A 191 2.41 -0.77 5.37
N ALA A 192 3.36 -0.18 6.10
CA ALA A 192 3.17 0.07 7.52
C ALA A 192 2.07 1.12 7.75
N GLN A 193 1.98 2.13 6.87
CA GLN A 193 0.90 3.11 6.89
C GLN A 193 -0.45 2.49 6.52
N ILE A 194 -0.49 1.62 5.50
CA ILE A 194 -1.70 0.88 5.12
C ILE A 194 -2.23 0.04 6.28
N ALA A 195 -1.37 -0.66 7.02
CA ALA A 195 -1.82 -1.49 8.15
C ALA A 195 -2.69 -0.73 9.15
N ALA A 196 -2.35 0.52 9.47
CA ALA A 196 -3.19 1.36 10.34
C ALA A 196 -4.51 1.77 9.66
N SER A 197 -4.46 2.11 8.37
CA SER A 197 -5.64 2.46 7.58
C SER A 197 -6.63 1.30 7.44
N ASP A 198 -6.13 0.09 7.15
CA ASP A 198 -6.96 -1.09 6.92
C ASP A 198 -7.58 -1.60 8.22
N LEU A 199 -6.84 -1.53 9.34
CA LEU A 199 -7.42 -1.74 10.68
C LEU A 199 -8.53 -0.73 10.97
N ALA A 200 -8.27 0.57 10.76
CA ALA A 200 -9.29 1.60 10.97
C ALA A 200 -10.54 1.37 10.12
N LEU A 201 -10.37 0.97 8.86
CA LEU A 201 -11.46 0.68 7.94
C LEU A 201 -12.27 -0.55 8.36
N ALA A 202 -11.60 -1.64 8.72
CA ALA A 202 -12.26 -2.90 9.08
C ALA A 202 -13.05 -2.81 10.39
N PHE A 203 -12.58 -2.01 11.35
CA PHE A 203 -13.23 -1.83 12.65
C PHE A 203 -14.04 -0.53 12.75
N GLY A 204 -14.21 0.22 11.65
CA GLY A 204 -14.97 1.48 11.66
C GLY A 204 -14.42 2.52 12.62
N GLY A 205 -13.10 2.57 12.83
CA GLY A 205 -12.44 3.49 13.76
C GLY A 205 -12.58 3.13 15.24
N GLN A 206 -13.05 1.93 15.57
CA GLN A 206 -13.28 1.46 16.95
C GLN A 206 -12.36 0.29 17.32
N GLY A 207 -12.22 -0.01 18.61
CA GLY A 207 -11.43 -1.16 19.09
C GLY A 207 -10.01 -1.18 18.50
N TYR A 208 -9.65 -2.28 17.83
CA TYR A 208 -8.34 -2.43 17.17
C TYR A 208 -8.11 -1.49 15.96
N GLY A 209 -9.13 -0.77 15.49
CA GLY A 209 -9.01 0.27 14.47
C GLY A 209 -9.08 1.70 15.03
N CYS A 210 -9.10 1.87 16.35
CA CYS A 210 -9.11 3.20 16.97
C CYS A 210 -7.71 3.83 16.89
N PHE A 211 -7.57 4.89 16.09
CA PHE A 211 -6.35 5.68 15.99
C PHE A 211 -6.66 7.18 16.03
N ASP A 212 -6.01 7.91 16.93
CA ASP A 212 -6.24 9.35 17.15
C ASP A 212 -5.57 10.24 16.09
N ASP A 213 -4.55 9.71 15.42
CA ASP A 213 -3.68 10.41 14.48
C ASP A 213 -3.77 9.85 13.05
N LEU A 214 -4.83 9.13 12.70
CA LEU A 214 -5.01 8.55 11.35
C LEU A 214 -4.93 9.61 10.23
N ALA A 215 -5.37 10.83 10.51
CA ALA A 215 -5.28 11.97 9.61
C ALA A 215 -3.83 12.41 9.29
N ALA A 216 -2.84 11.95 10.07
CA ALA A 216 -1.43 12.24 9.86
C ALA A 216 -0.76 11.29 8.83
N LEU A 217 -1.42 10.18 8.45
CA LEU A 217 -0.95 9.31 7.38
C LEU A 217 -0.83 10.08 6.05
N THR A 218 0.08 9.65 5.19
CA THR A 218 0.19 10.16 3.82
C THR A 218 -0.60 9.27 2.86
N ILE A 219 -0.63 9.65 1.58
CA ILE A 219 -1.01 8.73 0.50
C ILE A 219 -0.06 7.52 0.49
N PHE A 220 -0.56 6.34 0.13
CA PHE A 220 0.19 5.09 0.11
C PHE A 220 0.79 4.84 -1.27
N ALA A 221 1.74 5.72 -1.66
CA ALA A 221 2.29 5.79 -3.01
C ALA A 221 2.91 4.45 -3.50
N ASP A 222 2.07 3.67 -4.18
CA ASP A 222 2.36 2.43 -4.90
C ASP A 222 2.46 2.73 -6.41
N ASN A 223 2.02 1.80 -7.26
CA ASN A 223 1.93 2.06 -8.70
C ASN A 223 0.58 2.51 -9.23
N LEU A 224 -0.51 2.38 -8.48
CA LEU A 224 -1.84 2.70 -8.94
C LEU A 224 -2.17 4.16 -8.72
N VAL A 225 -1.90 4.70 -7.53
CA VAL A 225 -2.24 6.11 -7.24
C VAL A 225 -1.45 7.08 -8.13
N PRO A 226 -0.12 6.97 -8.27
CA PRO A 226 0.61 7.85 -9.19
C PRO A 226 0.16 7.69 -10.65
N HIS A 227 -0.28 6.48 -11.03
CA HIS A 227 -0.85 6.24 -12.36
C HIS A 227 -2.17 6.98 -12.56
N VAL A 228 -3.07 6.95 -11.58
CA VAL A 228 -4.32 7.72 -11.61
C VAL A 228 -4.05 9.21 -11.76
N LEU A 229 -3.12 9.74 -10.97
CA LEU A 229 -2.73 11.16 -11.05
C LEU A 229 -2.10 11.51 -12.41
N ARG A 230 -1.31 10.60 -13.01
CA ARG A 230 -0.76 10.77 -14.37
C ARG A 230 -1.85 10.75 -15.44
N VAL A 231 -2.75 9.76 -15.41
CA VAL A 231 -3.83 9.63 -16.39
C VAL A 231 -4.79 10.81 -16.33
N ASP A 232 -5.09 11.29 -15.13
CA ASP A 232 -5.89 12.50 -14.96
C ASP A 232 -5.09 13.79 -15.30
N GLY A 233 -3.77 13.67 -15.52
CA GLY A 233 -2.82 14.69 -15.94
C GLY A 233 -2.48 15.72 -14.86
N LEU A 234 -2.51 15.30 -13.59
CA LEU A 234 -1.92 16.05 -12.49
C LEU A 234 -0.41 15.77 -12.36
N LEU A 235 0.05 14.58 -12.79
CA LEU A 235 1.48 14.27 -12.91
C LEU A 235 1.90 14.16 -14.37
N ASP A 236 2.92 14.93 -14.73
CA ASP A 236 3.54 14.90 -16.05
C ASP A 236 4.85 14.09 -15.96
N TYR A 237 4.98 13.09 -16.84
CA TYR A 237 6.20 12.27 -16.94
C TYR A 237 6.97 12.73 -18.17
N ASP A 238 8.30 12.69 -18.12
CA ASP A 238 9.09 12.92 -19.32
C ASP A 238 8.82 11.85 -20.40
N GLU A 239 9.16 12.19 -21.64
CA GLU A 239 8.80 11.38 -22.81
C GLU A 239 9.39 9.96 -22.75
N GLU A 240 10.65 9.83 -22.30
CA GLU A 240 11.31 8.53 -22.22
C GLU A 240 10.72 7.66 -21.10
N LEU A 241 10.49 8.21 -19.90
CA LEU A 241 9.84 7.48 -18.82
C LEU A 241 8.43 7.02 -19.23
N ALA A 242 7.67 7.92 -19.88
CA ALA A 242 6.35 7.60 -20.40
C ALA A 242 6.40 6.47 -21.43
N ALA A 243 7.38 6.49 -22.35
CA ALA A 243 7.56 5.49 -23.39
C ALA A 243 7.99 4.13 -22.82
N ARG A 244 8.91 4.10 -21.84
CA ARG A 244 9.31 2.86 -21.14
C ARG A 244 8.12 2.18 -20.46
N ILE A 245 7.31 2.97 -19.74
CA ILE A 245 6.08 2.46 -19.11
C ILE A 245 5.10 1.96 -20.18
N ALA A 246 4.96 2.67 -21.31
CA ALA A 246 4.10 2.26 -22.41
C ALA A 246 4.52 0.89 -23.01
N ARG A 247 5.83 0.63 -23.09
CA ARG A 247 6.39 -0.67 -23.53
C ARG A 247 6.28 -1.77 -22.46
N GLY A 248 5.79 -1.45 -21.26
CA GLY A 248 5.65 -2.39 -20.16
C GLY A 248 6.98 -2.78 -19.51
N GLU A 249 8.03 -1.99 -19.73
CA GLU A 249 9.35 -2.22 -19.13
C GLU A 249 9.28 -2.07 -17.61
N LEU A 250 10.09 -2.88 -16.91
CA LEU A 250 10.26 -2.74 -15.47
C LEU A 250 11.12 -1.51 -15.19
N LEU A 251 10.70 -0.71 -14.22
CA LEU A 251 11.57 0.25 -13.56
C LEU A 251 12.34 -0.48 -12.46
N GLU A 252 13.61 -0.13 -12.31
CA GLU A 252 14.46 -0.66 -11.24
C GLU A 252 14.04 -0.03 -9.91
N ALA A 253 13.94 -0.85 -8.87
CA ALA A 253 13.59 -0.39 -7.53
C ALA A 253 14.69 0.53 -6.98
N GLY A 254 14.32 1.72 -6.49
CA GLY A 254 15.28 2.72 -6.03
C GLY A 254 15.95 3.52 -7.15
N SER A 255 15.55 3.32 -8.42
CA SER A 255 15.98 4.22 -9.49
C SER A 255 15.34 5.60 -9.33
N LEU A 256 16.03 6.67 -9.75
CA LEU A 256 15.52 8.03 -9.69
C LEU A 256 14.09 8.18 -10.23
N PRO A 257 13.74 7.69 -11.44
CA PRO A 257 12.37 7.80 -11.94
C PRO A 257 11.34 7.02 -11.09
N GLU A 258 11.72 5.87 -10.51
CA GLU A 258 10.82 5.12 -9.62
C GLU A 258 10.55 5.88 -8.32
N ILE A 259 11.60 6.44 -7.70
CA ILE A 259 11.49 7.26 -6.49
C ILE A 259 10.67 8.53 -6.78
N GLU A 260 10.95 9.22 -7.90
CA GLU A 260 10.23 10.44 -8.27
C GLU A 260 8.74 10.19 -8.50
N ILE A 261 8.35 9.10 -9.17
CA ILE A 261 6.93 8.75 -9.36
C ILE A 261 6.22 8.69 -8.00
N ARG A 262 6.82 8.02 -7.01
CA ARG A 262 6.24 7.82 -5.69
C ARG A 262 6.23 9.12 -4.88
N ALA A 263 7.38 9.79 -4.78
CA ALA A 263 7.54 11.00 -3.98
C ALA A 263 6.74 12.18 -4.51
N VAL A 264 6.70 12.39 -5.83
CA VAL A 264 5.90 13.46 -6.43
C VAL A 264 4.41 13.17 -6.24
N ALA A 265 3.97 11.91 -6.27
CA ALA A 265 2.58 11.57 -5.94
C ALA A 265 2.24 11.87 -4.48
N VAL A 266 3.12 11.56 -3.53
CA VAL A 266 2.96 11.98 -2.13
C VAL A 266 2.82 13.48 -2.03
N HIS A 267 3.75 14.24 -2.63
CA HIS A 267 3.71 15.69 -2.59
C HIS A 267 2.45 16.26 -3.25
N ALA A 268 2.03 15.73 -4.41
CA ALA A 268 0.83 16.17 -5.13
C ALA A 268 -0.43 16.01 -4.28
N VAL A 269 -0.57 14.89 -3.56
CA VAL A 269 -1.74 14.66 -2.70
C VAL A 269 -1.73 15.57 -1.48
N GLU A 270 -0.58 15.84 -0.88
CA GLU A 270 -0.48 16.82 0.22
C GLU A 270 -0.89 18.24 -0.26
N MET A 271 -0.51 18.61 -1.48
CA MET A 271 -0.95 19.86 -2.11
C MET A 271 -2.47 19.86 -2.38
N LEU A 272 -3.04 18.74 -2.83
CA LEU A 272 -4.50 18.61 -2.99
C LEU A 272 -5.24 18.75 -1.67
N VAL A 273 -4.77 18.11 -0.59
CA VAL A 273 -5.34 18.25 0.75
C VAL A 273 -5.32 19.71 1.21
N ALA A 274 -4.21 20.42 0.96
CA ALA A 274 -4.12 21.84 1.30
C ALA A 274 -5.16 22.69 0.55
N VAL A 275 -5.32 22.47 -0.76
CA VAL A 275 -6.32 23.17 -1.59
C VAL A 275 -7.75 22.86 -1.14
N LEU A 276 -8.06 21.58 -0.90
CA LEU A 276 -9.38 21.15 -0.42
C LEU A 276 -9.71 21.75 0.95
N ARG A 277 -8.73 21.82 1.85
CA ARG A 277 -8.88 22.45 3.17
C ARG A 277 -9.16 23.93 3.09
N GLN A 278 -8.49 24.65 2.19
CA GLN A 278 -8.78 26.07 1.92
C GLN A 278 -10.20 26.27 1.38
N GLY A 279 -10.71 25.28 0.64
CA GLY A 279 -12.11 25.22 0.18
C GLY A 279 -13.12 24.72 1.23
N GLY A 280 -12.71 24.51 2.49
CA GLY A 280 -13.59 24.09 3.58
C GLY A 280 -13.81 22.57 3.72
N SER A 281 -13.10 21.74 2.94
CA SER A 281 -13.18 20.28 3.00
C SER A 281 -12.12 19.72 3.96
N ALA A 282 -12.53 18.91 4.93
CA ALA A 282 -11.63 18.29 5.93
C ALA A 282 -11.03 16.95 5.48
N VAL A 283 -10.96 16.70 4.17
CA VAL A 283 -10.48 15.42 3.61
C VAL A 283 -8.98 15.21 3.91
N THR A 284 -8.62 13.99 4.30
CA THR A 284 -7.24 13.58 4.60
C THR A 284 -6.56 12.92 3.40
N ALA A 285 -5.22 12.82 3.44
CA ALA A 285 -4.47 12.10 2.41
C ALA A 285 -4.84 10.61 2.34
N GLN A 286 -5.11 9.98 3.49
CA GLN A 286 -5.59 8.60 3.57
C GLN A 286 -6.96 8.41 2.90
N GLN A 287 -7.88 9.36 3.07
CA GLN A 287 -9.17 9.32 2.39
C GLN A 287 -9.02 9.50 0.87
N LEU A 288 -8.13 10.39 0.43
CA LEU A 288 -7.79 10.53 -0.98
C LEU A 288 -7.12 9.27 -1.54
N ASP A 289 -6.37 8.52 -0.73
CA ASP A 289 -5.83 7.21 -1.13
C ASP A 289 -6.92 6.24 -1.52
N ILE A 290 -7.88 6.02 -0.61
CA ILE A 290 -9.02 5.14 -0.83
C ILE A 290 -9.77 5.56 -2.11
N LEU A 291 -10.00 6.87 -2.30
CA LEU A 291 -10.67 7.39 -3.48
C LEU A 291 -9.89 7.10 -4.77
N LEU A 292 -8.61 7.48 -4.80
CA LEU A 292 -7.77 7.38 -5.99
C LEU A 292 -7.47 5.93 -6.35
N TRP A 293 -7.21 5.08 -5.35
CA TRP A 293 -6.98 3.66 -5.56
C TRP A 293 -8.22 2.96 -6.13
N ASN A 294 -9.42 3.25 -5.61
CA ASN A 294 -10.67 2.71 -6.15
C ASN A 294 -10.95 3.21 -7.58
N ARG A 295 -10.71 4.50 -7.86
CA ARG A 295 -10.79 5.06 -9.22
C ARG A 295 -9.87 4.30 -10.16
N GLY A 296 -8.65 3.98 -9.73
CA GLY A 296 -7.69 3.19 -10.51
C GLY A 296 -8.18 1.80 -10.93
N GLN A 297 -9.25 1.28 -10.33
CA GLN A 297 -9.89 0.03 -10.75
C GLN A 297 -10.80 0.19 -11.99
N GLU A 298 -11.20 1.41 -12.36
CA GLU A 298 -12.07 1.68 -13.52
C GLU A 298 -11.36 1.38 -14.85
N ALA A 299 -12.15 1.01 -15.88
CA ALA A 299 -11.63 0.62 -17.20
C ALA A 299 -10.74 1.69 -17.85
N ARG A 300 -11.08 2.97 -17.68
CA ARG A 300 -10.32 4.10 -18.25
C ARG A 300 -8.89 4.22 -17.72
N TYR A 301 -8.62 3.75 -16.51
CA TYR A 301 -7.26 3.72 -15.96
C TYR A 301 -6.54 2.42 -16.33
N LYS A 302 -7.28 1.30 -16.42
CA LYS A 302 -6.71 -0.02 -16.75
C LYS A 302 -6.28 -0.15 -18.21
N VAL A 303 -6.83 0.65 -19.12
CA VAL A 303 -6.45 0.65 -20.55
C VAL A 303 -5.01 1.15 -20.78
N LEU A 304 -4.50 2.00 -19.88
CA LEU A 304 -3.13 2.51 -19.95
C LEU A 304 -2.21 1.73 -19.02
N PRO A 305 -0.98 1.38 -19.45
CA PRO A 305 -0.03 0.72 -18.59
C PRO A 305 0.45 1.67 -17.50
N ARG A 306 0.43 1.17 -16.26
CA ARG A 306 1.10 1.78 -15.10
C ARG A 306 2.53 1.28 -14.98
N HIS A 307 3.38 2.03 -14.29
CA HIS A 307 4.73 1.59 -14.01
C HIS A 307 4.75 0.29 -13.21
N ARG A 308 5.79 -0.51 -13.40
CA ARG A 308 5.98 -1.79 -12.72
C ARG A 308 7.39 -1.86 -12.18
N THR A 309 7.49 -2.21 -10.90
CA THR A 309 8.76 -2.35 -10.19
C THR A 309 8.70 -3.66 -9.45
N ARG A 310 9.75 -4.48 -9.57
CA ARG A 310 9.89 -5.68 -8.75
C ARG A 310 10.49 -5.29 -7.42
N THR A 311 9.65 -5.13 -6.41
CA THR A 311 10.03 -4.69 -5.06
C THR A 311 9.18 -5.40 -4.00
N VAL A 312 9.66 -5.38 -2.76
CA VAL A 312 8.97 -5.89 -1.56
C VAL A 312 8.18 -4.80 -0.82
N PHE A 313 8.19 -3.58 -1.34
CA PHE A 313 7.58 -2.42 -0.70
C PHE A 313 6.16 -2.09 -1.22
N TYR A 314 5.81 -2.49 -2.46
CA TYR A 314 4.48 -2.31 -3.07
C TYR A 314 4.25 -3.20 -4.31
#